data_AF-R7YH66-F1
#
_entry.id   AF-R7YH66-F1
#
_cell.length_a   1.000
_cell.length_b   1.000
_cell.length_c   1.000
_cell.angle_alpha   90.00
_cell.angle_beta   90.00
_cell.angle_gamma   90.00
#
_symmetry.space_group_name_H-M   'P 1'
#
loop_
_entity.id
_entity.type
_entity.pdbx_description
1 polymer ?
#
loop_
_entity_poly.entity_id
_entity_poly.type
_entity_poly.pdbx_seq_one_letter_code
_entity_poly.pdbx_strand_id
1 'polypeptide(L)'
;MTDRRRINPPPGGTHPPIFASTLSTPSALRPQRPTRTRQPSELRKIFLQTSLVPSASGSAYLELSPSSPPSAPPSSAAYNPSALKLTCTIHGPHPLPRSAPYTPHLHLSTTLKFAPFATRQRRGYIRDAAERDLAAHLETALRGVVIGERWPKSGVDVVVTVLEGEEDGWWGDDVGGGEGAGGGGKGIGGGWGLMSVLAGAITCASAAMADAGIDCVDLVAGGVAGVVVEAGRTTKGKGKSGEAGLGTVVLDPCPAEHEEVRAAAVVGYLAGRDEITELWVKGDVGADAEILIEKAVEAAVSSRTVLVEAVREAAQAKFIQPAENGAAVGSKKGAGSATADVVMSG
;
A
#
# COMPACT_ATOMS: atom_id res chain seq x y z
N MET A 1 29.73 2.04 -7.28
CA MET A 1 29.90 3.33 -7.97
C MET A 1 29.16 4.37 -7.15
N THR A 2 29.86 5.32 -6.50
CA THR A 2 29.24 6.32 -5.63
C THR A 2 28.63 7.45 -6.46
N ASP A 3 27.38 7.82 -6.16
CA ASP A 3 26.68 8.91 -6.86
C ASP A 3 27.37 10.25 -6.57
N ARG A 4 27.93 10.89 -7.59
CA ARG A 4 28.63 12.18 -7.45
C ARG A 4 27.69 13.38 -7.61
N ARG A 5 26.43 13.16 -7.96
CA ARG A 5 25.43 14.22 -8.20
C ARG A 5 24.72 14.64 -6.91
N ARG A 6 24.93 13.91 -5.81
CA ARG A 6 24.20 14.08 -4.54
C ARG A 6 25.13 13.94 -3.35
N ILE A 7 24.68 14.47 -2.21
CA ILE A 7 25.31 14.21 -0.92
C ILE A 7 24.92 12.79 -0.49
N ASN A 8 25.89 11.87 -0.53
CA ASN A 8 25.65 10.50 -0.14
C ASN A 8 25.59 10.38 1.38
N PRO A 9 24.68 9.54 1.92
CA PRO A 9 24.73 9.16 3.32
C PRO A 9 26.01 8.34 3.60
N PRO A 10 26.39 8.19 4.88
CA PRO A 10 27.45 7.27 5.26
C PRO A 10 27.16 5.85 4.77
N PRO A 11 28.19 5.05 4.45
CA PRO A 11 28.02 3.74 3.81
C PRO A 11 27.35 2.68 4.71
N GLY A 12 27.30 2.90 6.02
CA GLY A 12 26.75 1.95 7.00
C GLY A 12 25.22 1.97 7.18
N GLY A 13 24.49 2.73 6.35
CA GLY A 13 23.07 2.99 6.59
C GLY A 13 22.85 3.87 7.82
N THR A 14 21.63 4.37 7.99
CA THR A 14 21.25 5.15 9.17
C THR A 14 20.09 4.45 9.85
N HIS A 15 20.29 4.11 11.12
CA HIS A 15 19.27 3.57 12.01
C HIS A 15 18.81 4.65 13.00
N PRO A 16 17.56 4.60 13.48
CA PRO A 16 17.14 5.46 14.57
C PRO A 16 18.00 5.19 15.82
N PRO A 17 18.33 6.22 16.62
CA PRO A 17 19.11 6.02 17.84
C PRO A 17 18.30 5.18 18.83
N ILE A 18 18.90 4.10 19.33
CA ILE A 18 18.33 3.27 20.39
C ILE A 18 19.02 3.65 21.69
N PHE A 19 18.22 4.06 22.69
CA PHE A 19 18.76 4.45 24.00
C PHE A 19 18.86 3.22 24.90
N ALA A 20 19.90 3.15 25.74
CA ALA A 20 20.06 2.06 26.70
C ALA A 20 18.85 1.91 27.65
N SER A 21 18.14 3.01 27.95
CA SER A 21 16.88 2.99 28.72
C SER A 21 15.74 2.26 28.01
N THR A 22 15.79 2.16 26.69
CA THR A 22 14.76 1.50 25.85
C THR A 22 15.08 0.03 25.58
N LEU A 23 16.31 -0.40 25.86
CA LEU A 23 16.76 -1.80 25.85
C LEU A 23 16.38 -2.47 27.19
N SER A 24 15.10 -2.50 27.49
CA SER A 24 14.61 -3.29 28.63
C SER A 24 14.64 -4.78 28.30
N THR A 25 14.68 -5.64 29.33
CA THR A 25 14.59 -7.10 29.21
C THR A 25 13.48 -7.50 28.22
N PRO A 26 13.62 -8.56 27.38
CA PRO A 26 12.60 -8.95 26.40
C PRO A 26 11.19 -9.12 26.98
N SER A 27 11.07 -9.46 28.27
CA SER A 27 9.78 -9.51 28.98
C SER A 27 9.07 -8.16 29.13
N ALA A 28 9.81 -7.05 29.16
CA ALA A 28 9.27 -5.69 29.28
C ALA A 28 8.90 -5.08 27.92
N LEU A 29 9.44 -5.61 26.82
CA LEU A 29 9.12 -5.20 25.47
C LEU A 29 7.86 -5.89 24.94
N ARG A 30 7.60 -7.16 25.30
CA ARG A 30 6.40 -7.92 24.87
C ARG A 30 5.06 -7.16 24.98
N PRO A 31 4.77 -6.41 26.07
CA PRO A 31 3.54 -5.63 26.18
C PRO A 31 3.45 -4.42 25.23
N GLN A 32 4.58 -4.01 24.62
CA GLN A 32 4.65 -2.94 23.63
C GLN A 32 4.46 -3.45 22.19
N ARG A 33 4.39 -4.77 21.98
CA ARG A 33 4.07 -5.32 20.66
C ARG A 33 2.61 -4.98 20.30
N PRO A 34 2.35 -4.39 19.13
CA PRO A 34 1.00 -4.24 18.61
C PRO A 34 0.33 -5.61 18.52
N THR A 35 -0.91 -5.71 19.00
CA THR A 35 -1.69 -6.95 18.85
C THR A 35 -2.89 -6.66 17.96
N ARG A 36 -3.24 -7.63 17.12
CA ARG A 36 -4.41 -7.52 16.27
C ARG A 36 -5.67 -7.44 17.12
N THR A 37 -6.38 -6.31 17.05
CA THR A 37 -7.66 -6.09 17.76
C THR A 37 -8.90 -6.40 16.92
N ARG A 38 -8.73 -6.52 15.60
CA ARG A 38 -9.80 -6.82 14.62
C ARG A 38 -9.95 -8.33 14.37
N GLN A 39 -11.10 -8.75 13.84
CA GLN A 39 -11.31 -10.17 13.52
C GLN A 39 -10.37 -10.64 12.39
N PRO A 40 -10.07 -11.95 12.29
CA PRO A 40 -9.23 -12.50 11.22
C PRO A 40 -9.75 -12.19 9.81
N SER A 41 -11.07 -12.05 9.64
CA SER A 41 -11.74 -11.73 8.37
C SER A 41 -11.98 -10.24 8.13
N GLU A 42 -11.44 -9.35 8.97
CA GLU A 42 -11.69 -7.91 8.89
C GLU A 42 -10.44 -7.15 8.45
N LEU A 43 -10.58 -6.23 7.49
CA LEU A 43 -9.47 -5.40 7.00
C LEU A 43 -9.21 -4.18 7.91
N ARG A 44 -8.04 -3.55 7.75
CA ARG A 44 -7.78 -2.21 8.28
C ARG A 44 -8.68 -1.17 7.60
N LYS A 45 -8.90 -0.05 8.29
CA LYS A 45 -9.62 1.09 7.71
C LYS A 45 -8.80 1.69 6.58
N ILE A 46 -9.40 1.77 5.40
CA ILE A 46 -8.82 2.33 4.19
C ILE A 46 -9.35 3.76 4.04
N PHE A 47 -8.43 4.72 3.95
CA PHE A 47 -8.73 6.07 3.50
C PHE A 47 -8.17 6.22 2.08
N LEU A 48 -9.05 6.55 1.13
CA LEU A 48 -8.68 6.72 -0.27
C LEU A 48 -9.25 8.04 -0.77
N GLN A 49 -8.39 8.90 -1.30
CA GLN A 49 -8.77 10.18 -1.86
C GLN A 49 -8.12 10.38 -3.23
N THR A 50 -8.93 10.64 -4.25
CA THR A 50 -8.46 10.94 -5.61
C THR A 50 -8.29 12.45 -5.83
N SER A 51 -7.65 12.85 -6.94
CA SER A 51 -7.47 14.26 -7.33
C SER A 51 -6.68 15.11 -6.31
N LEU A 52 -5.68 14.53 -5.63
CA LEU A 52 -4.86 15.26 -4.67
C LEU A 52 -3.79 16.16 -5.33
N VAL A 53 -3.19 15.71 -6.43
CA VAL A 53 -2.08 16.37 -7.12
C VAL A 53 -2.57 16.99 -8.43
N PRO A 54 -2.77 18.33 -8.49
CA PRO A 54 -3.35 18.98 -9.67
C PRO A 54 -2.40 19.06 -10.88
N SER A 55 -1.10 18.86 -10.69
CA SER A 55 -0.12 18.85 -11.79
C SER A 55 -0.06 17.52 -12.54
N ALA A 56 -0.62 16.45 -11.98
CA ALA A 56 -0.74 15.15 -12.63
C ALA A 56 -2.07 15.06 -13.38
N SER A 57 -2.14 14.23 -14.42
CA SER A 57 -3.40 13.99 -15.15
C SER A 57 -4.44 13.34 -14.24
N GLY A 58 -3.99 12.42 -13.38
CA GLY A 58 -4.78 11.86 -12.30
C GLY A 58 -3.89 11.52 -11.11
N SER A 59 -4.49 11.51 -9.93
CA SER A 59 -3.76 11.21 -8.70
C SER A 59 -4.66 10.57 -7.66
N ALA A 60 -4.04 9.82 -6.75
CA ALA A 60 -4.70 9.24 -5.61
C ALA A 60 -3.76 9.18 -4.41
N TYR A 61 -4.34 9.25 -3.22
CA TYR A 61 -3.68 9.02 -1.95
C TYR A 61 -4.42 7.90 -1.22
N LEU A 62 -3.67 6.91 -0.76
CA LEU A 62 -4.17 5.78 0.00
C LEU A 62 -3.46 5.71 1.34
N GLU A 63 -4.25 5.56 2.39
CA GLU A 63 -3.76 5.35 3.76
C GLU A 63 -4.47 4.15 4.38
N LEU A 64 -3.67 3.21 4.90
CA LEU A 64 -4.14 2.13 5.77
C LEU A 64 -3.83 2.52 7.21
N SER A 65 -4.88 2.75 7.99
CA SER A 65 -4.73 3.06 9.41
C SER A 65 -4.09 1.88 10.15
N PRO A 66 -3.12 2.11 11.04
CA PRO A 66 -2.55 1.03 11.85
C PRO A 66 -3.64 0.43 12.76
N SER A 67 -3.50 -0.84 13.13
CA SER A 67 -4.29 -1.40 14.22
C SER A 67 -4.09 -0.56 15.48
N SER A 68 -5.16 -0.40 16.27
CA SER A 68 -5.29 0.41 17.49
C SER A 68 -3.99 0.67 18.28
N PRO A 69 -3.88 1.85 18.96
CA PRO A 69 -2.70 2.19 19.74
C PRO A 69 -2.33 1.08 20.74
N PRO A 70 -1.03 0.81 20.93
CA PRO A 70 -0.57 -0.21 21.86
C PRO A 70 -1.16 0.02 23.26
N SER A 71 -1.39 -1.05 24.02
CA SER A 71 -1.97 -1.00 25.37
C SER A 71 -1.17 -0.14 26.36
N ALA A 72 0.10 0.12 26.04
CA ALA A 72 0.95 1.09 26.71
C ALA A 72 1.54 2.05 25.66
N PRO A 73 1.73 3.34 25.97
CA PRO A 73 2.40 4.26 25.06
C PRO A 73 3.80 3.72 24.72
N PRO A 74 4.22 3.77 23.43
CA PRO A 74 5.51 3.25 23.03
C PRO A 74 6.62 3.98 23.77
N SER A 75 7.52 3.22 24.39
CA SER A 75 8.63 3.76 25.18
C SER A 75 9.66 4.52 24.33
N SER A 76 9.59 4.36 23.01
CA SER A 76 10.47 4.97 22.02
C SER A 76 9.75 5.11 20.69
N ALA A 77 10.13 6.12 19.89
CA ALA A 77 9.72 6.24 18.49
C ALA A 77 10.07 4.99 17.65
N ALA A 78 11.04 4.18 18.11
CA ALA A 78 11.38 2.90 17.48
C ALA A 78 10.25 1.86 17.55
N TYR A 79 9.30 1.97 18.49
CA TYR A 79 8.23 0.99 18.70
C TYR A 79 6.85 1.45 18.19
N ASN A 80 6.78 2.54 17.43
CA ASN A 80 5.51 2.97 16.82
C ASN A 80 4.98 1.92 15.82
N PRO A 81 3.65 1.69 15.78
CA PRO A 81 3.04 0.84 14.77
C PRO A 81 3.21 1.48 13.39
N SER A 82 3.43 0.65 12.37
CA SER A 82 3.60 1.10 10.99
C SER A 82 2.23 1.32 10.33
N ALA A 83 2.06 2.47 9.69
CA ALA A 83 0.95 2.73 8.77
C ALA A 83 1.44 2.61 7.32
N LEU A 84 0.53 2.28 6.40
CA LEU A 84 0.84 2.31 4.97
C LEU A 84 0.28 3.60 4.38
N LYS A 85 1.13 4.44 3.81
CA LYS A 85 0.74 5.69 3.13
C LYS A 85 1.38 5.76 1.76
N LEU A 86 0.56 5.87 0.73
CA LEU A 86 0.96 5.84 -0.67
C LEU A 86 0.36 7.03 -1.40
N THR A 87 1.16 7.68 -2.25
CA THR A 87 0.66 8.59 -3.27
C THR A 87 0.90 7.99 -4.65
N CYS A 88 -0.11 8.02 -5.50
CA CYS A 88 0.01 7.64 -6.91
C CYS A 88 -0.28 8.85 -7.78
N THR A 89 0.56 9.09 -8.78
CA THR A 89 0.39 10.11 -9.79
C THR A 89 0.51 9.50 -11.17
N ILE A 90 -0.39 9.87 -12.06
CA ILE A 90 -0.42 9.39 -13.43
C ILE A 90 -0.17 10.56 -14.36
N HIS A 91 0.79 10.36 -15.24
CA HIS A 91 1.15 11.30 -16.29
C HIS A 91 0.81 10.67 -17.63
N GLY A 92 -0.20 11.20 -18.30
CA GLY A 92 -0.55 10.76 -19.63
C GLY A 92 -1.99 11.06 -20.03
N PRO A 93 -2.39 10.62 -21.23
CA PRO A 93 -1.57 9.98 -22.25
C PRO A 93 -0.68 11.00 -22.99
N HIS A 94 0.63 10.83 -22.93
CA HIS A 94 1.59 11.70 -23.64
C HIS A 94 2.13 11.00 -24.88
N PRO A 95 2.57 11.72 -25.92
CA PRO A 95 3.18 11.08 -27.09
C PRO A 95 4.47 10.38 -26.70
N LEU A 96 4.72 9.20 -27.29
CA LEU A 96 5.98 8.50 -27.13
C LEU A 96 7.15 9.32 -27.70
N PRO A 97 8.36 9.21 -27.11
CA PRO A 97 9.56 9.84 -27.65
C PRO A 97 9.79 9.45 -29.11
N ARG A 98 10.34 10.37 -29.92
CA ARG A 98 10.60 10.14 -31.35
C ARG A 98 11.51 8.93 -31.65
N SER A 99 12.31 8.51 -30.67
CA SER A 99 13.18 7.33 -30.76
C SER A 99 12.46 6.01 -30.47
N ALA A 100 11.25 6.04 -29.91
CA ALA A 100 10.51 4.83 -29.57
C ALA A 100 9.93 4.17 -30.83
N PRO A 101 9.94 2.83 -30.92
CA PRO A 101 9.32 2.11 -32.02
C PRO A 101 7.81 2.34 -32.04
N TYR A 102 7.21 2.25 -33.23
CA TYR A 102 5.77 2.33 -33.36
C TYR A 102 5.10 1.18 -32.59
N THR A 103 4.16 1.55 -31.72
CA THR A 103 3.35 0.59 -30.95
C THR A 103 1.87 0.91 -31.18
N PRO A 104 1.06 -0.07 -31.62
CA PRO A 104 -0.38 0.13 -31.80
C PRO A 104 -1.15 0.20 -30.48
N HIS A 105 -0.54 -0.29 -29.39
CA HIS A 105 -1.07 -0.22 -28.04
C HIS A 105 -0.41 0.90 -27.21
N LEU A 106 -1.10 1.32 -26.16
CA LEU A 106 -0.56 2.19 -25.13
C LEU A 106 0.66 1.55 -24.45
N HIS A 107 1.73 2.33 -24.31
CA HIS A 107 2.91 1.94 -23.53
C HIS A 107 2.74 2.39 -22.07
N LEU A 108 2.49 1.43 -21.17
CA LEU A 108 2.42 1.67 -19.73
C LEU A 108 3.82 1.55 -19.14
N SER A 109 4.24 2.54 -18.35
CA SER A 109 5.51 2.49 -17.60
C SER A 109 5.20 2.79 -16.14
N THR A 110 5.54 1.85 -15.26
CA THR A 110 5.30 2.00 -13.82
C THR A 110 6.61 2.25 -13.10
N THR A 111 6.55 3.13 -12.10
CA THR A 111 7.68 3.40 -11.22
C THR A 111 7.17 3.40 -9.80
N LEU A 112 7.69 2.47 -8.99
CA LEU A 112 7.46 2.47 -7.55
C LEU A 112 8.73 2.93 -6.86
N LYS A 113 8.61 3.94 -5.99
CA LYS A 113 9.74 4.47 -5.23
C LYS A 113 9.36 4.66 -3.77
N PHE A 114 10.19 4.18 -2.86
CA PHE A 114 10.08 4.49 -1.45
C PHE A 114 10.73 5.84 -1.17
N ALA A 115 10.03 6.68 -0.41
CA ALA A 115 10.66 7.84 0.18
C ALA A 115 11.82 7.38 1.09
N PRO A 116 12.92 8.14 1.20
CA PRO A 116 14.06 7.73 2.03
C PRO A 116 13.70 7.47 3.50
N PHE A 117 12.62 8.07 3.98
CA PHE A 117 12.11 7.94 5.35
C PHE A 117 10.91 6.96 5.47
N ALA A 118 10.49 6.32 4.38
CA ALA A 118 9.29 5.47 4.38
C ALA A 118 9.47 4.20 5.21
N THR A 119 10.71 3.73 5.35
CA THR A 119 11.09 2.61 6.21
C THR A 119 12.06 3.10 7.28
N ARG A 120 12.12 2.44 8.43
CA ARG A 120 13.05 2.75 9.54
C ARG A 120 14.49 2.71 9.07
N GLN A 121 14.84 1.76 8.20
CA GLN A 121 16.10 1.80 7.49
C GLN A 121 15.99 2.78 6.33
N ARG A 122 16.81 3.83 6.37
CA ARG A 122 16.80 4.86 5.33
C ARG A 122 17.21 4.26 3.99
N ARG A 123 16.34 4.38 2.99
CA ARG A 123 16.61 3.90 1.63
C ARG A 123 17.36 4.93 0.78
N GLY A 124 18.06 4.42 -0.23
CA GLY A 124 18.75 5.24 -1.22
C GLY A 124 17.78 5.95 -2.16
N TYR A 125 18.26 7.01 -2.82
CA TYR A 125 17.48 7.65 -3.89
C TYR A 125 17.41 6.78 -5.15
N ILE A 126 18.51 6.09 -5.45
CA ILE A 126 18.57 5.13 -6.56
C ILE A 126 17.55 4.03 -6.29
N ARG A 127 16.94 3.49 -7.35
CA ARG A 127 15.96 2.42 -7.20
C ARG A 127 16.61 1.13 -6.73
N ASP A 128 16.06 0.54 -5.68
CA ASP A 128 16.51 -0.75 -5.14
C ASP A 128 15.98 -1.91 -6.00
N ALA A 129 16.51 -3.11 -5.83
CA ALA A 129 16.05 -4.30 -6.56
C ALA A 129 14.57 -4.60 -6.25
N ALA A 130 14.18 -4.54 -4.97
CA ALA A 130 12.79 -4.75 -4.53
C ALA A 130 11.82 -3.72 -5.13
N GLU A 131 12.25 -2.46 -5.29
CA GLU A 131 11.43 -1.42 -5.92
C GLU A 131 11.17 -1.69 -7.40
N ARG A 132 12.18 -2.23 -8.11
CA ARG A 132 12.03 -2.62 -9.52
C ARG A 132 11.11 -3.82 -9.68
N ASP A 133 11.20 -4.77 -8.75
CA ASP A 133 10.35 -5.97 -8.74
C ASP A 133 8.88 -5.60 -8.51
N LEU A 134 8.60 -4.76 -7.49
CA LEU A 134 7.27 -4.24 -7.24
C LEU A 134 6.71 -3.41 -8.40
N ALA A 135 7.57 -2.64 -9.09
CA ALA A 135 7.15 -1.91 -10.29
C ALA A 135 6.73 -2.87 -11.41
N ALA A 136 7.47 -3.96 -11.63
CA ALA A 136 7.11 -4.96 -12.63
C ALA A 136 5.79 -5.69 -12.31
N HIS A 137 5.56 -6.03 -11.04
CA HIS A 137 4.28 -6.57 -10.58
C HIS A 137 3.13 -5.58 -10.77
N LEU A 138 3.34 -4.30 -10.44
CA LEU A 138 2.35 -3.25 -10.67
C LEU A 138 2.06 -3.05 -12.16
N GLU A 139 3.09 -3.11 -13.02
CA GLU A 139 2.92 -3.02 -14.48
C GLU A 139 2.06 -4.17 -15.01
N THR A 140 2.35 -5.40 -14.56
CA THR A 140 1.62 -6.60 -14.97
C THR A 140 0.16 -6.53 -14.52
N ALA A 141 -0.07 -6.14 -13.26
CA ALA A 141 -1.41 -5.96 -12.69
C ALA A 141 -2.26 -4.94 -13.48
N LEU A 142 -1.66 -3.80 -13.87
CA LEU A 142 -2.37 -2.73 -14.58
C LEU A 142 -2.53 -3.02 -16.08
N ARG A 143 -1.58 -3.73 -16.69
CA ARG A 143 -1.61 -4.07 -18.12
C ARG A 143 -2.84 -4.90 -18.49
N GLY A 144 -3.31 -5.77 -17.60
CA GLY A 144 -4.56 -6.53 -17.79
C GLY A 144 -5.83 -5.68 -17.77
N VAL A 145 -5.75 -4.43 -17.32
CA VAL A 145 -6.90 -3.54 -17.06
C VAL A 145 -7.05 -2.48 -18.15
N VAL A 146 -5.93 -1.98 -18.68
CA VAL A 146 -5.92 -0.83 -19.59
C VAL A 146 -6.32 -1.25 -21.01
N ILE A 147 -7.23 -0.50 -21.63
CA ILE A 147 -7.58 -0.69 -23.05
C ILE A 147 -6.54 0.02 -23.93
N GLY A 148 -5.41 -0.65 -24.14
CA GLY A 148 -4.26 -0.06 -24.84
C GLY A 148 -4.52 0.30 -26.31
N GLU A 149 -5.49 -0.34 -26.98
CA GLU A 149 -5.80 -0.11 -28.40
C GLU A 149 -6.38 1.28 -28.69
N ARG A 150 -6.96 1.93 -27.69
CA ARG A 150 -7.59 3.25 -27.86
C ARG A 150 -6.57 4.39 -27.99
N TRP A 151 -5.34 4.16 -27.54
CA TRP A 151 -4.29 5.17 -27.41
C TRP A 151 -3.00 4.75 -28.16
N PRO A 152 -3.02 4.67 -29.50
CA PRO A 152 -1.83 4.31 -30.28
C PRO A 152 -0.76 5.40 -30.19
N LYS A 153 0.52 5.00 -30.14
CA LYS A 153 1.69 5.90 -30.01
C LYS A 153 1.71 6.76 -28.73
N SER A 154 0.90 6.42 -27.74
CA SER A 154 0.85 7.12 -26.46
C SER A 154 1.54 6.32 -25.36
N GLY A 155 2.15 7.04 -24.43
CA GLY A 155 2.69 6.53 -23.18
C GLY A 155 1.87 7.04 -21.99
N VAL A 156 1.75 6.20 -20.97
CA VAL A 156 1.24 6.58 -19.65
C VAL A 156 2.28 6.16 -18.62
N ASP A 157 2.74 7.12 -17.84
CA ASP A 157 3.66 6.90 -16.73
C ASP A 157 2.89 6.91 -15.40
N VAL A 158 2.91 5.78 -14.70
CA VAL A 158 2.32 5.60 -13.36
C VAL A 158 3.45 5.66 -12.33
N VAL A 159 3.41 6.66 -11.46
CA VAL A 159 4.42 6.88 -10.44
C VAL A 159 3.78 6.71 -9.07
N VAL A 160 4.19 5.67 -8.35
CA VAL A 160 3.78 5.40 -6.96
C VAL A 160 4.93 5.77 -6.03
N THR A 161 4.67 6.72 -5.13
CA THR A 161 5.59 7.10 -4.07
C THR A 161 5.07 6.56 -2.73
N VAL A 162 5.85 5.68 -2.11
CA VAL A 162 5.56 5.18 -0.76
C VAL A 162 6.07 6.22 0.24
N LEU A 163 5.16 6.85 0.98
CA LEU A 163 5.49 7.83 2.02
C LEU A 163 5.81 7.15 3.35
N GLU A 164 5.02 6.14 3.70
CA GLU A 164 5.20 5.29 4.88
C GLU A 164 4.93 3.85 4.43
N GLY A 165 5.91 2.97 4.62
CA GLY A 165 5.84 1.58 4.16
C GLY A 165 5.68 0.63 5.34
N GLU A 166 4.90 -0.43 5.12
CA GLU A 166 4.78 -1.51 6.08
C GLU A 166 6.08 -2.32 6.16
N GLU A 167 6.53 -2.63 7.37
CA GLU A 167 7.79 -3.36 7.62
C GLU A 167 7.54 -4.86 7.86
N ASP A 168 8.60 -5.66 7.72
CA ASP A 168 8.53 -7.12 7.74
C ASP A 168 8.30 -7.74 9.14
N GLY A 169 8.36 -6.95 10.21
CA GLY A 169 8.17 -7.44 11.58
C GLY A 169 8.23 -6.34 12.65
N TRP A 170 8.08 -6.76 13.91
CA TRP A 170 8.17 -5.85 15.05
C TRP A 170 9.62 -5.76 15.58
N TRP A 171 10.16 -4.54 15.60
CA TRP A 171 11.56 -4.25 15.93
C TRP A 171 11.98 -4.67 17.36
N GLY A 172 11.03 -4.87 18.27
CA GLY A 172 11.33 -5.36 19.62
C GLY A 172 11.92 -6.78 19.63
N ASP A 173 11.72 -7.56 18.58
CA ASP A 173 12.27 -8.91 18.46
C ASP A 173 13.78 -8.91 18.17
N ASP A 174 14.27 -7.91 17.44
CA ASP A 174 15.68 -7.77 17.09
C ASP A 174 16.55 -7.40 18.31
N VAL A 175 15.97 -6.72 19.30
CA VAL A 175 16.64 -6.30 20.55
C VAL A 175 17.04 -7.49 21.44
N GLY A 176 16.34 -8.63 21.32
CA GLY A 176 16.63 -9.86 22.08
C GLY A 176 17.78 -10.71 21.51
N GLY A 177 18.28 -10.39 20.30
CA GLY A 177 19.39 -11.08 19.66
C GLY A 177 20.73 -10.46 20.04
N GLY A 178 21.54 -11.18 20.82
CA GLY A 178 22.83 -10.68 21.33
C GLY A 178 23.78 -10.11 20.28
N GLU A 179 24.61 -9.15 20.72
CA GLU A 179 25.70 -8.51 20.00
C GLU A 179 26.64 -9.56 19.38
N GLY A 180 26.47 -9.79 18.07
CA GLY A 180 27.13 -10.86 17.33
C GLY A 180 26.37 -11.23 16.05
N ALA A 181 25.06 -10.95 16.00
CA ALA A 181 24.30 -10.93 14.76
C ALA A 181 24.47 -9.56 14.07
N GLY A 182 25.64 -9.31 13.48
CA GLY A 182 25.81 -8.18 12.58
C GLY A 182 24.76 -8.24 11.47
N GLY A 183 23.79 -7.32 11.49
CA GLY A 183 23.01 -6.85 10.33
C GLY A 183 22.44 -7.86 9.32
N GLY A 184 22.19 -9.13 9.69
CA GLY A 184 21.80 -10.13 8.69
C GLY A 184 21.51 -11.54 9.20
N GLY A 185 21.03 -11.71 10.44
CA GLY A 185 21.15 -13.00 11.11
C GLY A 185 19.96 -13.54 11.90
N LYS A 186 18.71 -13.05 11.73
CA LYS A 186 17.49 -13.79 12.12
C LYS A 186 16.23 -13.16 11.48
N GLY A 187 16.29 -12.97 10.17
CA GLY A 187 15.24 -12.30 9.41
C GLY A 187 15.79 -11.81 8.07
N ILE A 188 16.38 -12.71 7.28
CA ILE A 188 16.58 -12.40 5.87
C ILE A 188 15.17 -12.25 5.28
N GLY A 189 14.78 -11.01 4.95
CA GLY A 189 13.95 -10.73 3.78
C GLY A 189 12.61 -11.46 3.70
N GLY A 190 11.81 -11.39 4.76
CA GLY A 190 10.41 -11.82 4.71
C GLY A 190 9.63 -11.06 3.64
N GLY A 191 9.98 -9.79 3.36
CA GLY A 191 9.34 -8.97 2.33
C GLY A 191 7.81 -8.93 2.46
N TRP A 192 7.29 -9.24 3.64
CA TRP A 192 5.86 -9.36 3.93
C TRP A 192 5.21 -7.98 3.89
N GLY A 193 5.92 -6.94 4.36
CA GLY A 193 5.42 -5.57 4.26
C GLY A 193 5.32 -5.08 2.81
N LEU A 194 6.20 -5.58 1.92
CA LEU A 194 6.16 -5.25 0.49
C LEU A 194 4.89 -5.76 -0.20
N MET A 195 4.30 -6.84 0.31
CA MET A 195 3.06 -7.42 -0.21
C MET A 195 1.87 -6.49 0.03
N SER A 196 1.74 -5.95 1.24
CA SER A 196 0.75 -4.92 1.57
C SER A 196 0.96 -3.64 0.75
N VAL A 197 2.23 -3.25 0.55
CA VAL A 197 2.59 -2.11 -0.31
C VAL A 197 2.13 -2.34 -1.75
N LEU A 198 2.32 -3.54 -2.31
CA LEU A 198 1.88 -3.89 -3.66
C LEU A 198 0.36 -3.81 -3.79
N ALA A 199 -0.38 -4.43 -2.87
CA ALA A 199 -1.84 -4.39 -2.89
C ALA A 199 -2.39 -2.95 -2.77
N GLY A 200 -1.83 -2.15 -1.86
CA GLY A 200 -2.15 -0.74 -1.74
C GLY A 200 -1.80 0.05 -3.01
N ALA A 201 -0.67 -0.25 -3.64
CA ALA A 201 -0.24 0.40 -4.88
C ALA A 201 -1.16 0.08 -6.05
N ILE A 202 -1.62 -1.17 -6.19
CA ILE A 202 -2.60 -1.58 -7.22
C ILE A 202 -3.91 -0.80 -7.05
N THR A 203 -4.48 -0.81 -5.83
CA THR A 203 -5.74 -0.10 -5.53
C THR A 203 -5.60 1.41 -5.75
N CYS A 204 -4.51 2.01 -5.28
CA CYS A 204 -4.23 3.44 -5.43
C CYS A 204 -4.00 3.83 -6.90
N ALA A 205 -3.28 3.00 -7.67
CA ALA A 205 -3.08 3.22 -9.10
C ALA A 205 -4.39 3.10 -9.88
N SER A 206 -5.24 2.12 -9.57
CA SER A 206 -6.56 2.00 -10.21
C SER A 206 -7.43 3.24 -9.96
N ALA A 207 -7.41 3.79 -8.75
CA ALA A 207 -8.11 5.04 -8.43
C ALA A 207 -7.56 6.22 -9.23
N ALA A 208 -6.24 6.36 -9.30
CA ALA A 208 -5.59 7.42 -10.06
C ALA A 208 -5.82 7.28 -11.58
N MET A 209 -5.95 6.05 -12.10
CA MET A 209 -6.25 5.78 -13.52
C MET A 209 -7.65 6.24 -13.90
N ALA A 210 -8.62 5.93 -13.04
CA ALA A 210 -9.99 6.42 -13.18
C ALA A 210 -10.03 7.95 -13.11
N ASP A 211 -9.27 8.54 -12.18
CA ASP A 211 -9.15 9.98 -12.01
C ASP A 211 -8.56 10.70 -13.24
N ALA A 212 -7.57 10.07 -13.89
CA ALA A 212 -6.94 10.54 -15.13
C ALA A 212 -7.80 10.37 -16.38
N GLY A 213 -8.91 9.62 -16.29
CA GLY A 213 -9.76 9.31 -17.45
C GLY A 213 -9.10 8.37 -18.45
N ILE A 214 -8.17 7.51 -17.99
CA ILE A 214 -7.62 6.44 -18.84
C ILE A 214 -8.67 5.34 -18.98
N ASP A 215 -8.89 4.90 -20.22
CA ASP A 215 -9.88 3.85 -20.50
C ASP A 215 -9.43 2.51 -19.90
N CYS A 216 -10.14 2.12 -18.84
CA CYS A 216 -9.96 0.88 -18.13
C CYS A 216 -11.17 -0.02 -18.39
N VAL A 217 -10.93 -1.32 -18.46
CA VAL A 217 -11.98 -2.33 -18.54
C VAL A 217 -12.86 -2.33 -17.28
N ASP A 218 -12.23 -2.23 -16.12
CA ASP A 218 -12.84 -2.21 -14.79
C ASP A 218 -11.83 -1.60 -13.80
N LEU A 219 -12.25 -1.40 -12.55
CA LEU A 219 -11.37 -1.04 -11.44
C LEU A 219 -10.75 -2.31 -10.84
N VAL A 220 -9.44 -2.27 -10.57
CA VAL A 220 -8.73 -3.37 -9.91
C VAL A 220 -8.40 -3.01 -8.48
N ALA A 221 -8.72 -3.95 -7.58
CA ALA A 221 -8.37 -3.86 -6.17
C ALA A 221 -7.28 -4.88 -5.84
N GLY A 222 -6.30 -4.45 -5.07
CA GLY A 222 -5.30 -5.32 -4.46
C GLY A 222 -5.81 -5.86 -3.12
N GLY A 223 -5.62 -7.15 -2.88
CA GLY A 223 -5.90 -7.80 -1.59
C GLY A 223 -4.71 -8.62 -1.12
N VAL A 224 -4.53 -8.70 0.21
CA VAL A 224 -3.49 -9.52 0.85
C VAL A 224 -4.12 -10.44 1.87
N ALA A 225 -3.71 -11.70 1.88
CA ALA A 225 -3.99 -12.64 2.94
C ALA A 225 -2.70 -13.32 3.40
N GLY A 226 -2.64 -13.72 4.67
CA GLY A 226 -1.48 -14.38 5.26
C GLY A 226 -1.85 -15.54 6.16
N VAL A 227 -0.96 -16.53 6.22
CA VAL A 227 -1.01 -17.63 7.19
C VAL A 227 -0.11 -17.24 8.36
N VAL A 228 -0.71 -16.99 9.51
CA VAL A 228 0.00 -16.57 10.73
C VAL A 228 0.00 -17.68 11.77
N VAL A 229 1.08 -17.75 12.54
CA VAL A 229 1.24 -18.70 13.64
C VAL A 229 1.40 -17.91 14.94
N GLU A 230 0.47 -18.08 15.88
CA GLU A 230 0.56 -17.48 17.22
C GLU A 230 1.04 -18.52 18.24
N ALA A 231 2.13 -18.27 18.97
CA ALA A 231 2.73 -19.25 19.88
C ALA A 231 1.93 -19.51 21.19
N GLY A 232 0.70 -18.96 21.32
CA GLY A 232 -0.11 -19.06 22.54
C GLY A 232 -1.49 -19.71 22.36
N ARG A 233 -1.94 -19.98 21.14
CA ARG A 233 -3.30 -20.45 20.88
C ARG A 233 -3.32 -21.97 20.69
N THR A 234 -3.04 -22.72 21.77
CA THR A 234 -3.55 -24.10 21.87
C THR A 234 -5.07 -24.01 21.83
N THR A 235 -5.65 -24.32 20.68
CA THR A 235 -7.09 -24.41 20.47
C THR A 235 -7.67 -25.44 21.45
N LYS A 236 -8.24 -24.97 22.57
CA LYS A 236 -9.24 -25.72 23.35
C LYS A 236 -10.55 -25.80 22.57
N GLY A 237 -10.49 -26.25 21.31
CA GLY A 237 -11.64 -26.64 20.50
C GLY A 237 -11.47 -28.12 20.19
N LYS A 238 -12.46 -28.94 20.54
CA LYS A 238 -12.51 -30.37 20.22
C LYS A 238 -12.43 -30.57 18.70
N GLY A 239 -11.22 -30.69 18.16
CA GLY A 239 -10.90 -31.21 16.83
C GLY A 239 -10.01 -32.43 17.01
N LYS A 240 -10.27 -33.50 16.25
CA LYS A 240 -9.62 -34.80 16.39
C LYS A 240 -8.10 -34.69 16.26
N SER A 241 -7.41 -35.44 17.11
CA SER A 241 -5.96 -35.60 17.21
C SER A 241 -5.25 -35.77 15.85
N GLY A 242 -4.47 -34.76 15.44
CA GLY A 242 -3.59 -34.82 14.27
C GLY A 242 -2.95 -33.49 13.82
N GLU A 243 -3.56 -32.33 14.08
CA GLU A 243 -3.13 -31.03 13.52
C GLU A 243 -2.49 -30.11 14.57
N ALA A 244 -1.31 -30.46 15.06
CA ALA A 244 -0.51 -29.53 15.87
C ALA A 244 0.39 -28.70 14.93
N GLY A 245 -0.14 -27.58 14.40
CA GLY A 245 0.65 -26.63 13.59
C GLY A 245 -0.07 -25.98 12.40
N LEU A 246 -1.41 -26.06 12.32
CA LEU A 246 -2.19 -25.40 11.27
C LEU A 246 -2.25 -23.89 11.58
N GLY A 247 -1.50 -23.09 10.81
CA GLY A 247 -1.54 -21.63 10.93
C GLY A 247 -2.93 -21.08 10.59
N THR A 248 -3.30 -19.95 11.18
CA THR A 248 -4.60 -19.31 10.92
C THR A 248 -4.48 -18.38 9.72
N VAL A 249 -5.40 -18.47 8.76
CA VAL A 249 -5.48 -17.53 7.64
C VAL A 249 -6.13 -16.23 8.09
N VAL A 250 -5.49 -15.11 7.79
CA VAL A 250 -5.89 -13.76 8.19
C VAL A 250 -5.89 -12.85 6.98
N LEU A 251 -6.93 -12.00 6.88
CA LEU A 251 -7.02 -10.94 5.88
C LEU A 251 -6.21 -9.73 6.32
N ASP A 252 -5.48 -9.15 5.35
CA ASP A 252 -4.60 -7.98 5.54
C ASP A 252 -3.68 -8.18 6.75
N PRO A 253 -2.69 -9.09 6.66
CA PRO A 253 -1.74 -9.34 7.73
C PRO A 253 -0.83 -8.13 7.91
N CYS A 254 -0.75 -7.62 9.14
CA CYS A 254 0.30 -6.67 9.51
C CYS A 254 1.45 -7.46 10.15
N PRO A 255 2.66 -7.48 9.56
CA PRO A 255 3.76 -8.27 10.10
C PRO A 255 4.16 -7.87 11.53
N ALA A 256 3.91 -6.63 11.94
CA ALA A 256 4.17 -6.17 13.30
C ALA A 256 3.17 -6.68 14.35
N GLU A 257 1.98 -7.15 13.93
CA GLU A 257 0.94 -7.68 14.81
C GLU A 257 1.14 -9.17 15.14
N HIS A 258 1.89 -9.89 14.32
CA HIS A 258 2.01 -11.34 14.37
C HIS A 258 3.44 -11.76 14.74
N GLU A 259 3.58 -12.88 15.45
CA GLU A 259 4.90 -13.38 15.86
C GLU A 259 5.64 -14.02 14.68
N GLU A 260 4.92 -14.78 13.86
CA GLU A 260 5.45 -15.45 12.69
C GLU A 260 4.41 -15.46 11.56
N VAL A 261 4.79 -14.90 10.41
CA VAL A 261 4.05 -15.02 9.15
C VAL A 261 4.72 -16.13 8.34
N ARG A 262 4.01 -17.25 8.14
CA ARG A 262 4.54 -18.42 7.43
C ARG A 262 4.44 -18.24 5.91
N ALA A 263 3.30 -17.70 5.46
CA ALA A 263 3.01 -17.48 4.06
C ALA A 263 2.10 -16.27 3.88
N ALA A 264 2.17 -15.65 2.70
CA ALA A 264 1.24 -14.60 2.30
C ALA A 264 1.05 -14.60 0.78
N ALA A 265 -0.14 -14.18 0.36
CA ALA A 265 -0.53 -14.04 -1.02
C ALA A 265 -1.07 -12.62 -1.26
N VAL A 266 -0.63 -12.02 -2.35
CA VAL A 266 -1.16 -10.77 -2.91
C VAL A 266 -1.88 -11.09 -4.20
N VAL A 267 -3.06 -10.53 -4.37
CA VAL A 267 -3.88 -10.68 -5.58
C VAL A 267 -4.29 -9.31 -6.07
N GLY A 268 -4.10 -9.05 -7.37
CA GLY A 268 -4.81 -8.02 -8.12
C GLY A 268 -6.07 -8.63 -8.72
N TYR A 269 -7.25 -8.19 -8.27
CA TYR A 269 -8.52 -8.81 -8.63
C TYR A 269 -9.45 -7.83 -9.36
N LEU A 270 -10.04 -8.32 -10.45
CA LEU A 270 -10.96 -7.59 -11.31
C LEU A 270 -12.38 -8.15 -11.11
N ALA A 271 -13.10 -7.55 -10.17
CA ALA A 271 -14.36 -8.11 -9.67
C ALA A 271 -15.51 -8.09 -10.69
N GLY A 272 -15.46 -7.22 -11.71
CA GLY A 272 -16.46 -7.20 -12.77
C GLY A 272 -16.40 -8.39 -13.73
N ARG A 273 -15.25 -9.07 -13.82
CA ARG A 273 -15.04 -10.26 -14.68
C ARG A 273 -14.68 -11.53 -13.92
N ASP A 274 -14.46 -11.44 -12.61
CA ASP A 274 -13.98 -12.57 -11.80
C ASP A 274 -12.62 -13.09 -12.31
N GLU A 275 -11.71 -12.15 -12.59
CA GLU A 275 -10.38 -12.43 -13.14
C GLU A 275 -9.28 -11.92 -12.20
N ILE A 276 -8.20 -12.69 -12.08
CA ILE A 276 -6.99 -12.29 -11.37
C ILE A 276 -6.01 -11.70 -12.38
N THR A 277 -5.61 -10.45 -12.20
CA THR A 277 -4.63 -9.78 -13.07
C THR A 277 -3.20 -10.04 -12.63
N GLU A 278 -2.97 -10.20 -11.33
CA GLU A 278 -1.65 -10.45 -10.75
C GLU A 278 -1.79 -11.34 -9.51
N LEU A 279 -0.89 -12.30 -9.36
CA LEU A 279 -0.81 -13.18 -8.18
C LEU A 279 0.64 -13.29 -7.73
N TRP A 280 0.92 -12.91 -6.49
CA TRP A 280 2.22 -13.09 -5.89
C TRP A 280 2.11 -13.81 -4.55
N VAL A 281 2.67 -15.02 -4.48
CA VAL A 281 2.66 -15.87 -3.28
C VAL A 281 4.08 -16.04 -2.76
N LYS A 282 4.26 -15.91 -1.46
CA LYS A 282 5.55 -16.12 -0.79
C LYS A 282 5.36 -16.94 0.48
N GLY A 283 6.37 -17.76 0.77
CA GLY A 283 6.42 -18.61 1.97
C GLY A 283 5.88 -20.01 1.74
N ASP A 284 5.74 -20.74 2.85
CA ASP A 284 5.29 -22.12 2.84
C ASP A 284 3.78 -22.19 3.10
N VAL A 285 3.01 -22.28 2.03
CA VAL A 285 1.54 -22.32 2.09
C VAL A 285 1.01 -23.71 2.46
N GLY A 286 1.84 -24.76 2.40
CA GLY A 286 1.39 -26.14 2.52
C GLY A 286 0.43 -26.55 1.38
N ALA A 287 -0.52 -27.44 1.68
CA ALA A 287 -1.48 -27.96 0.70
C ALA A 287 -2.65 -26.99 0.40
N ASP A 288 -2.82 -25.94 1.21
CA ASP A 288 -4.00 -25.08 1.24
C ASP A 288 -3.81 -23.75 0.49
N ALA A 289 -3.04 -23.77 -0.62
CA ALA A 289 -2.77 -22.57 -1.40
C ALA A 289 -4.02 -21.93 -2.00
N GLU A 290 -5.00 -22.74 -2.37
CA GLU A 290 -6.28 -22.28 -2.91
C GLU A 290 -7.05 -21.44 -1.87
N ILE A 291 -7.08 -21.89 -0.61
CA ILE A 291 -7.77 -21.18 0.48
C ILE A 291 -7.09 -19.83 0.73
N LEU A 292 -5.75 -19.78 0.70
CA LEU A 292 -5.02 -18.51 0.87
C LEU A 292 -5.33 -17.52 -0.25
N ILE A 293 -5.40 -17.98 -1.50
CA ILE A 293 -5.72 -17.14 -2.67
C ILE A 293 -7.17 -16.66 -2.59
N GLU A 294 -8.12 -17.54 -2.26
CA GLU A 294 -9.53 -17.18 -2.09
C GLU A 294 -9.71 -16.10 -1.00
N LYS A 295 -8.97 -16.21 0.11
CA LYS A 295 -8.93 -15.19 1.15
C LYS A 295 -8.32 -13.87 0.67
N ALA A 296 -7.27 -13.91 -0.15
CA ALA A 296 -6.73 -12.69 -0.74
C ALA A 296 -7.74 -12.02 -1.71
N VAL A 297 -8.53 -12.80 -2.44
CA VAL A 297 -9.64 -12.30 -3.28
C VAL A 297 -10.74 -11.67 -2.41
N GLU A 298 -11.12 -12.29 -1.29
CA GLU A 298 -12.07 -11.72 -0.32
C GLU A 298 -11.59 -10.35 0.20
N ALA A 299 -10.29 -10.23 0.51
CA ALA A 299 -9.66 -8.95 0.88
C ALA A 299 -9.70 -7.91 -0.26
N ALA A 300 -9.50 -8.33 -1.51
CA ALA A 300 -9.57 -7.43 -2.65
C ALA A 300 -11.01 -6.92 -2.89
N VAL A 301 -12.01 -7.81 -2.78
CA VAL A 301 -13.43 -7.47 -2.91
C VAL A 301 -13.87 -6.45 -1.86
N SER A 302 -13.43 -6.62 -0.63
CA SER A 302 -13.72 -5.68 0.45
C SER A 302 -12.97 -4.34 0.30
N SER A 303 -11.77 -4.34 -0.29
CA SER A 303 -11.06 -3.09 -0.63
C SER A 303 -11.70 -2.33 -1.80
N ARG A 304 -12.33 -3.06 -2.73
CA ARG A 304 -13.02 -2.49 -3.90
C ARG A 304 -14.21 -1.63 -3.53
N THR A 305 -14.94 -1.92 -2.46
CA THR A 305 -16.11 -1.10 -2.06
C THR A 305 -15.69 0.34 -1.80
N VAL A 306 -14.60 0.53 -1.04
CA VAL A 306 -14.00 1.84 -0.78
C VAL A 306 -13.48 2.49 -2.06
N LEU A 307 -12.86 1.71 -2.95
CA LEU A 307 -12.39 2.20 -4.25
C LEU A 307 -13.52 2.76 -5.12
N VAL A 308 -14.63 2.03 -5.22
CA VAL A 308 -15.81 2.44 -6.01
C VAL A 308 -16.44 3.70 -5.41
N GLU A 309 -16.56 3.77 -4.08
CA GLU A 309 -17.10 4.96 -3.41
C GLU A 309 -16.22 6.19 -3.63
N ALA A 310 -14.90 6.06 -3.47
CA ALA A 310 -13.97 7.17 -3.69
C ALA A 310 -13.99 7.67 -5.15
N VAL A 311 -13.99 6.76 -6.14
CA VAL A 311 -14.07 7.14 -7.56
C VAL A 311 -15.44 7.77 -7.89
N ARG A 312 -16.52 7.27 -7.30
CA ARG A 312 -17.85 7.85 -7.46
C ARG A 312 -17.91 9.27 -6.88
N GLU A 313 -17.37 9.48 -5.68
CA GLU A 313 -17.29 10.82 -5.05
C GLU A 313 -16.47 11.78 -5.93
N ALA A 314 -15.33 11.32 -6.45
CA ALA A 314 -14.50 12.09 -7.37
C ALA A 314 -15.26 12.50 -8.64
N ALA A 315 -16.00 11.57 -9.24
CA ALA A 315 -16.81 11.83 -10.41
C ALA A 315 -17.93 12.84 -10.10
N GLN A 316 -18.58 12.74 -8.95
CA GLN A 316 -19.60 13.70 -8.52
C GLN A 316 -19.00 15.10 -8.33
N ALA A 317 -17.84 15.21 -7.68
CA ALA A 317 -17.13 16.47 -7.50
C ALA A 317 -16.74 17.10 -8.85
N LYS A 318 -16.26 16.31 -9.80
CA LYS A 318 -15.83 16.79 -11.12
C LYS A 318 -16.97 17.15 -12.07
N PHE A 319 -18.08 16.43 -12.04
CA PHE A 319 -19.14 16.58 -13.05
C PHE A 319 -20.43 17.24 -12.54
N ILE A 320 -20.77 17.11 -11.25
CA ILE A 320 -22.05 17.60 -10.70
C ILE A 320 -21.90 18.99 -10.07
N GLN A 321 -20.89 19.21 -9.23
CA GLN A 321 -20.66 20.52 -8.59
C GLN A 321 -20.44 21.67 -9.59
N PRO A 322 -19.69 21.50 -10.71
CA PRO A 322 -19.60 22.56 -11.71
C PRO A 322 -20.89 22.75 -12.53
N ALA A 323 -21.79 21.76 -12.61
CA ALA A 323 -23.08 21.93 -13.27
C ALA A 323 -24.05 22.82 -12.45
N GLU A 324 -24.03 22.69 -11.12
CA GLU A 324 -24.80 23.56 -10.22
C GLU A 324 -24.23 24.98 -10.16
N ASN A 325 -22.90 25.12 -10.12
CA ASN A 325 -22.24 26.43 -10.17
C ASN A 325 -22.36 27.11 -11.55
N GLY A 326 -22.37 26.33 -12.64
CA GLY A 326 -22.61 26.84 -14.00
C GLY A 326 -24.04 27.29 -14.24
N ALA A 327 -25.03 26.61 -13.63
CA ALA A 327 -26.43 27.02 -13.67
C ALA A 327 -26.70 28.31 -12.87
N ALA A 328 -25.96 28.55 -11.79
CA ALA A 328 -26.08 29.79 -10.99
C ALA A 328 -25.54 31.04 -11.70
N VAL A 329 -24.62 30.89 -12.67
CA VAL A 329 -24.04 32.02 -13.43
C VAL A 329 -24.91 32.44 -14.63
N GLY A 330 -25.88 31.61 -15.05
CA GLY A 330 -26.77 31.89 -16.18
C GLY A 330 -27.95 32.84 -15.90
N SER A 331 -28.23 33.19 -14.66
CA SER A 331 -29.41 33.99 -14.29
C SER A 331 -29.12 35.05 -13.23
N LYS A 332 -28.22 36.00 -13.52
CA LYS A 332 -28.18 37.31 -12.85
C LYS A 332 -27.36 38.33 -13.65
N LYS A 333 -27.90 38.76 -14.79
CA LYS A 333 -27.61 40.11 -15.32
C LYS A 333 -28.61 41.07 -14.69
N GLY A 334 -28.17 41.84 -13.71
CA GLY A 334 -28.93 42.99 -13.20
C GLY A 334 -28.73 43.25 -11.71
N ALA A 335 -28.12 44.39 -11.41
CA ALA A 335 -28.07 45.12 -10.14
C ALA A 335 -27.08 44.66 -9.03
N GLY A 336 -25.98 45.42 -8.92
CA GLY A 336 -25.75 46.27 -7.75
C GLY A 336 -25.19 45.65 -6.45
N SER A 337 -23.88 45.85 -6.27
CA SER A 337 -23.13 46.11 -5.02
C SER A 337 -23.27 45.24 -3.75
N ALA A 338 -22.10 45.00 -3.16
CA ALA A 338 -21.73 45.12 -1.74
C ALA A 338 -20.93 43.90 -1.25
N THR A 339 -19.64 44.14 -1.08
CA THR A 339 -18.68 43.39 -0.27
C THR A 339 -19.25 43.15 1.14
N ALA A 340 -19.26 41.88 1.59
CA ALA A 340 -19.51 41.53 2.98
C ALA A 340 -18.26 40.85 3.55
N ASP A 341 -17.61 41.56 4.47
CA ASP A 341 -16.48 41.11 5.26
C ASP A 341 -16.85 39.91 6.14
N VAL A 342 -15.96 38.91 6.19
CA VAL A 342 -16.05 37.78 7.11
C VAL A 342 -15.49 38.21 8.47
N VAL A 343 -16.36 38.33 9.47
CA VAL A 343 -16.00 38.56 10.87
C VAL A 343 -15.51 37.26 11.48
N MET A 344 -14.23 37.22 11.91
CA MET A 344 -13.73 36.20 12.83
C MET A 344 -14.21 36.50 14.25
N SER A 345 -14.80 35.50 14.91
CA SER A 345 -14.96 35.49 16.38
C SER A 345 -14.00 34.47 16.96
N GLY A 346 -13.30 34.90 18.02
CA GLY A 346 -12.23 34.15 18.68
C GLY A 346 -12.71 33.14 19.70
#